data_AF-A0A965B5D0-F1
#
_entry.id   AF-A0A965B5D0-F1
#
_cell.length_a   1.000
_cell.length_b   1.000
_cell.length_c   1.000
_cell.angle_alpha   90.00
_cell.angle_beta   90.00
_cell.angle_gamma   90.00
#
_symmetry.space_group_name_H-M   'P 1'
#
loop_
_entity.id
_entity.type
_entity.pdbx_description
1 polymer ?
#
loop_
_entity_poly.entity_id
_entity_poly.type
_entity_poly.pdbx_seq_one_letter_code
_entity_poly.pdbx_strand_id
1 'polypeptide(L)'
;YCGAKGDLTFDHVVPRAAGGVTSWENVVAACSPCNLKKGSKLLHRSGLNLRKPPRHPTVIELQNAGRKFPPNHLHDSWVDFLYWDSELES
;
A
#
# COMPACT_ATOMS: atom_id res chain seq x y z
N TYR A 1 5.97 0.13 9.15
CA TYR A 1 6.14 0.21 10.62
C TYR A 1 6.66 -1.09 11.22
N CYS A 2 5.80 -2.02 11.65
CA CYS A 2 6.22 -3.25 12.35
C CYS A 2 6.84 -4.33 11.43
N GLY A 3 6.50 -4.36 10.13
CA GLY A 3 6.96 -5.38 9.19
C GLY A 3 6.00 -6.54 8.97
N ALA A 4 4.73 -6.41 9.37
CA ALA A 4 3.66 -7.31 8.98
C ALA A 4 3.57 -7.44 7.44
N LYS A 5 3.11 -8.60 6.96
CA LYS A 5 3.05 -8.97 5.54
C LYS A 5 1.65 -9.40 5.05
N GLY A 6 0.66 -9.47 5.93
CA GLY A 6 -0.71 -9.91 5.62
C GLY A 6 -1.59 -8.76 5.15
N ASP A 7 -2.77 -8.60 5.77
CA ASP A 7 -3.67 -7.48 5.47
C ASP A 7 -3.02 -6.14 5.79
N LEU A 8 -2.65 -5.43 4.73
CA LEU A 8 -2.02 -4.13 4.79
C LEU A 8 -2.97 -3.08 4.23
N THR A 9 -2.84 -1.89 4.80
CA THR A 9 -3.54 -0.68 4.40
C THR A 9 -2.52 0.33 3.88
N PHE A 10 -2.99 1.33 3.15
CA PHE A 10 -2.17 2.49 2.77
C PHE A 10 -2.19 3.53 3.89
N ASP A 11 -1.01 4.00 4.27
CA ASP A 11 -0.85 5.12 5.21
C ASP A 11 0.01 6.22 4.58
N HIS A 12 -0.42 7.47 4.81
CA HIS A 12 0.29 8.67 4.37
C HIS A 12 1.28 9.11 5.47
N VAL A 13 2.58 9.06 5.21
CA VAL A 13 3.66 9.40 6.16
C VAL A 13 3.47 10.82 6.74
N VAL A 14 3.24 11.79 5.86
CA VAL A 14 2.62 13.08 6.18
C VAL A 14 1.11 12.90 5.99
N PRO A 15 0.29 13.03 7.04
CA PRO A 15 -1.15 12.80 6.94
C PRO A 15 -1.83 13.85 6.07
N ARG A 16 -2.93 13.49 5.40
CA ARG A 16 -3.70 14.43 4.55
C ARG A 16 -4.18 15.67 5.30
N ALA A 17 -4.56 15.51 6.57
CA ALA A 17 -4.95 16.64 7.43
C ALA A 17 -3.81 17.66 7.66
N ALA A 18 -2.55 17.29 7.39
CA ALA A 18 -1.39 18.16 7.42
C ALA A 18 -0.86 18.49 6.01
N GLY A 19 -1.69 18.34 4.97
CA GLY A 19 -1.34 18.65 3.58
C GLY A 19 -0.58 17.54 2.84
N GLY A 20 -0.46 16.34 3.42
CA GLY A 20 0.18 15.22 2.76
C GLY A 20 -0.59 14.72 1.53
N VAL A 21 0.12 14.51 0.43
CA VAL A 21 -0.45 14.06 -0.86
C VAL A 21 -0.24 12.56 -1.08
N THR A 22 -1.04 11.96 -1.96
CA THR A 22 -0.83 10.58 -2.41
C THR A 22 0.29 10.56 -3.44
N SER A 23 1.50 10.18 -3.02
CA SER A 23 2.66 9.99 -3.89
C SER A 23 3.53 8.82 -3.42
N TRP A 24 4.44 8.37 -4.27
CA TRP A 24 5.41 7.32 -3.95
C TRP A 24 6.30 7.65 -2.75
N GLU A 25 6.55 8.94 -2.53
CA GLU A 25 7.40 9.49 -1.46
C GLU A 25 6.62 9.74 -0.16
N ASN A 26 5.30 9.53 -0.16
CA ASN A 26 4.48 9.79 1.02
C ASN A 26 3.55 8.64 1.41
N VAL A 27 3.40 7.60 0.60
CA VAL A 27 2.54 6.45 0.91
C VAL A 27 3.37 5.22 1.25
N VAL A 28 3.00 4.54 2.33
CA VAL A 28 3.60 3.28 2.77
C VAL A 28 2.54 2.23 3.08
N ALA A 29 2.92 0.95 3.01
CA ALA A 29 2.09 -0.13 3.50
C ALA A 29 2.18 -0.27 5.03
N ALA A 30 1.04 -0.38 5.70
CA ALA A 30 0.92 -0.48 7.14
C ALA A 30 -0.19 -1.45 7.56
N CYS A 31 0.03 -2.27 8.59
CA CYS A 31 -1.07 -3.03 9.18
C CYS A 31 -2.05 -2.09 9.90
N SER A 32 -3.31 -2.51 10.04
CA SER A 32 -4.37 -1.70 10.65
C SER A 32 -4.01 -1.17 12.05
N PRO A 33 -3.42 -1.94 12.98
CA PRO A 33 -3.03 -1.41 14.30
C PRO A 33 -1.98 -0.29 14.24
N CYS A 34 -0.97 -0.42 13.36
CA CYS A 34 0.05 0.61 13.21
C CYS A 34 -0.52 1.85 12.51
N ASN A 35 -1.34 1.66 11.48
CA ASN A 35 -1.99 2.76 10.78
C ASN A 35 -2.90 3.56 11.72
N LEU A 36 -3.73 2.88 12.52
CA LEU A 36 -4.57 3.49 13.54
C LEU A 36 -3.75 4.21 14.63
N LYS A 37 -2.67 3.59 15.12
CA LYS A 37 -1.78 4.20 16.13
C LYS A 37 -1.15 5.51 15.63
N LYS A 38 -0.76 5.55 14.35
CA LYS A 38 -0.26 6.76 13.71
C LYS A 38 -1.37 7.80 13.57
N GLY A 39 -2.51 7.40 13.00
CA GLY A 39 -3.63 8.28 12.69
C GLY A 39 -3.17 9.52 11.92
N SER A 40 -3.74 10.67 12.27
CA SER A 40 -3.40 11.98 11.68
C SER A 40 -2.15 12.62 12.27
N LYS A 41 -1.28 11.88 12.97
CA LYS A 41 -0.03 12.42 13.52
C LYS A 41 1.05 12.42 12.44
N LEU A 42 1.92 13.43 12.47
CA LEU A 42 3.19 13.37 11.76
C LEU A 42 4.02 12.20 12.28
N LEU A 43 4.78 11.55 11.38
CA LEU A 43 5.58 10.36 11.72
C LEU A 43 6.42 10.55 12.99
N HIS A 44 7.16 11.65 13.10
CA HIS A 44 8.01 11.94 14.26
C HIS A 44 7.25 12.10 15.58
N ARG A 45 5.94 12.41 15.54
CA ARG A 45 5.07 12.53 16.73
C ARG A 45 4.32 11.24 17.06
N SER A 46 4.38 10.23 16.20
CA SER A 46 3.63 8.98 16.37
C SER A 46 4.37 7.93 17.21
N GLY A 47 5.68 8.11 17.44
CA GLY A 47 6.53 7.09 18.04
C GLY A 47 6.74 5.86 17.16
N LEU A 48 6.37 5.93 15.87
CA LEU A 48 6.63 4.90 14.88
C LEU A 48 7.80 5.31 13.98
N ASN A 49 8.51 4.30 13.50
CA ASN A 49 9.58 4.48 12.54
C ASN A 49 9.32 3.68 11.26
N LEU A 50 9.76 4.24 10.14
CA LEU A 50 9.74 3.56 8.86
C LEU A 50 10.91 2.57 8.79
N ARG A 51 10.64 1.37 8.27
CA ARG A 51 11.68 0.36 8.00
C ARG A 51 12.45 0.66 6.72
N LYS A 52 11.77 1.30 5.76
CA LYS A 52 12.31 1.77 4.50
C LYS A 52 11.64 3.11 4.18
N PRO A 53 12.38 4.12 3.74
CA PRO A 53 11.77 5.38 3.31
C PRO A 53 10.92 5.15 2.04
N PRO A 54 9.75 5.81 1.93
CA PRO A 54 8.95 5.81 0.71
C PRO A 54 9.73 6.50 -0.42
N ARG A 55 9.71 5.88 -1.60
CA ARG A 55 10.27 6.45 -2.83
C ARG A 55 9.68 5.73 -4.03
N HIS A 56 9.77 6.38 -5.19
CA HIS A 56 9.48 5.72 -6.46
C HIS A 56 10.45 4.53 -6.68
N PRO A 57 9.94 3.31 -6.95
CA PRO A 57 10.80 2.19 -7.34
C PRO A 57 11.34 2.37 -8.75
N THR A 58 12.50 1.79 -9.03
CA THR A 58 13.02 1.70 -10.39
C THR A 58 12.29 0.61 -11.18
N VAL A 59 12.37 0.68 -12.52
CA VAL A 59 11.80 -0.35 -13.41
C VAL A 59 12.34 -1.75 -13.08
N ILE A 60 13.64 -1.86 -12.78
CA ILE A 60 14.28 -3.14 -12.44
C ILE A 60 13.73 -3.70 -11.12
N GLU A 61 13.49 -2.84 -10.12
CA GLU A 61 12.89 -3.25 -8.85
C GLU A 61 11.46 -3.78 -9.04
N LEU A 62 10.66 -3.11 -9.89
CA LEU A 62 9.31 -3.56 -10.23
C LEU A 62 9.34 -4.92 -10.95
N GLN A 63 10.21 -5.09 -11.94
CA GLN A 63 10.38 -6.36 -12.65
C GLN A 63 10.82 -7.49 -11.71
N ASN A 64 11.78 -7.22 -10.82
CA ASN A 64 12.24 -8.21 -9.83
C ASN A 64 11.17 -8.55 -8.77
N ALA A 65 10.29 -7.61 -8.44
CA ALA A 65 9.14 -7.88 -7.59
C ALA A 65 8.11 -8.77 -8.31
N GLY A 66 7.80 -8.46 -9.58
CA GLY A 66 6.87 -9.23 -10.41
C GLY A 66 7.31 -10.69 -10.62
N ARG A 67 8.61 -10.93 -10.82
CA ARG A 67 9.20 -12.28 -10.96
C ARG A 67 8.99 -13.21 -9.75
N LYS A 68 8.59 -12.68 -8.60
CA LYS A 68 8.28 -13.49 -7.41
C LYS A 68 6.92 -14.17 -7.47
N PHE A 69 6.06 -13.73 -8.39
CA PHE A 69 4.75 -14.32 -8.63
C PHE A 69 4.81 -15.27 -9.83
N PRO A 70 4.03 -16.37 -9.82
CA PRO A 70 3.97 -17.25 -10.97
C PRO A 70 3.42 -16.54 -12.22
N PRO A 71 3.71 -17.04 -13.43
CA PRO A 71 3.09 -16.53 -14.66
C PRO A 71 1.56 -16.51 -14.52
N ASN A 72 0.92 -15.45 -15.02
CA ASN A 72 -0.54 -15.24 -14.94
C ASN A 72 -1.11 -15.21 -13.52
N HIS A 73 -0.31 -14.88 -12.50
CA HIS A 73 -0.83 -14.68 -11.15
C HIS A 73 -1.77 -13.47 -11.10
N LEU A 74 -3.06 -13.75 -10.93
CA LEU A 74 -4.08 -12.78 -10.58
C LEU A 74 -4.42 -12.97 -9.11
N HIS A 75 -4.31 -11.90 -8.32
CA HIS A 75 -4.72 -11.98 -6.91
C HIS A 75 -6.24 -12.08 -6.83
N ASP A 76 -6.79 -12.95 -5.97
CA ASP A 76 -8.22 -13.27 -5.92
C ASP A 76 -9.12 -12.01 -5.77
N SER A 77 -8.64 -10.98 -5.06
CA SER A 77 -9.35 -9.71 -4.91
C SER A 77 -9.55 -8.92 -6.22
N TRP A 78 -8.90 -9.30 -7.32
CA TRP A 78 -9.06 -8.67 -8.64
C TRP A 78 -10.17 -9.31 -9.46
N VAL A 79 -10.62 -10.52 -9.09
CA VAL A 79 -11.75 -11.21 -9.74
C VAL A 79 -12.98 -10.31 -9.72
N ASP A 80 -13.28 -9.69 -8.57
CA ASP A 80 -14.44 -8.80 -8.41
C ASP A 80 -14.44 -7.61 -9.38
N PHE A 81 -13.27 -7.13 -9.81
CA PHE A 81 -13.15 -6.00 -10.73
C PHE A 81 -13.14 -6.41 -12.21
N LEU A 82 -12.73 -7.65 -12.52
CA LEU A 82 -12.59 -8.12 -13.89
C LEU A 82 -13.85 -8.80 -14.45
N TYR A 83 -14.74 -9.29 -13.59
CA TYR A 83 -15.95 -10.01 -14.02
C TYR A 83 -17.24 -9.16 -13.97
N TRP A 84 -17.16 -7.89 -13.58
CA TRP A 84 -18.33 -7.01 -13.46
C TRP A 84 -18.89 -6.49 -14.80
N ASP A 85 -18.16 -6.66 -15.91
CA ASP A 85 -18.61 -6.30 -17.27
C ASP A 85 -19.33 -7.45 -18.00
N SER A 86 -19.67 -8.54 -17.30
CA SER A 86 -20.56 -9.56 -17.86
C SER A 86 -21.97 -8.98 -17.88
N GLU A 87 -22.50 -8.63 -19.06
CA GLU A 87 -23.91 -8.23 -19.21
C GLU A 87 -24.78 -9.28 -18.50
N LEU A 88 -25.59 -8.84 -17.53
CA LEU A 88 -26.62 -9.69 -16.96
C LEU A 88 -27.60 -10.00 -18.09
N GLU A 89 -27.59 -11.22 -18.61
CA GLU A 89 -28.64 -11.69 -19.51
C GLU A 89 -29.99 -11.47 -18.83
N SER A 90 -30.79 -10.59 -19.41
CA SER A 90 -32.14 -10.22 -18.99
C SER A 90 -33.15 -11.32 -19.26
#